data_AF-A0A7S0PUP8-F1
#
_entry.id   AF-A0A7S0PUP8-F1
#
_cell.length_a   1.000
_cell.length_b   1.000
_cell.length_c   1.000
_cell.angle_alpha   90.00
_cell.angle_beta   90.00
_cell.angle_gamma   90.00
#
_symmetry.space_group_name_H-M   'P 1'
#
loop_
_entity.id
_entity.type
_entity.pdbx_description
1 polymer ?
#
loop_
_entity_poly.entity_id
_entity_poly.type
_entity_poly.pdbx_seq_one_letter_code
_entity_poly.pdbx_strand_id
1 'polypeptide(L)'
;ACVKTVPPAERDEVWRSSMGTLTMSTFDFKPWLSASDASRVFFGSIHGFGADGVEGDELAGAFYPGSGGPATNQKAPLVLNSPMALRTSSAGWRRAMLRELLVPLANFKPDLVIISAGFDAHAHDPLAAGALHEVDFEWMTTELMAIAETYAAGRLVSALEGGYCISGGPVSSLARATASHVSTLMQPAGVTPAWDAKSAGLRLEYLLAAQEARRTAAAKPNLEGEVLQDGGAPARRSKRSRSEVDYSSLLLKLEAEAGVAEAGGAAAEGSSAAGSA
;
A
#
# COMPACT_ATOMS: atom_id res chain seq x y z
N ALA A 1 4.32 -31.14 -12.35
CA ALA A 1 3.53 -30.76 -13.53
C ALA A 1 2.40 -29.86 -13.06
N CYS A 2 2.60 -28.54 -13.12
CA CYS A 2 1.85 -27.57 -12.29
C CYS A 2 0.61 -26.99 -12.96
N VAL A 3 0.35 -27.32 -14.22
CA VAL A 3 -0.87 -26.89 -14.91
C VAL A 3 -1.34 -28.07 -15.76
N LYS A 4 -2.35 -28.80 -15.29
CA LYS A 4 -3.23 -29.54 -16.19
C LYS A 4 -4.10 -28.48 -16.83
N THR A 5 -4.07 -28.38 -18.15
CA THR A 5 -4.99 -27.54 -18.93
C THR A 5 -6.40 -27.87 -18.45
N VAL A 6 -7.09 -26.90 -17.83
CA VAL A 6 -8.47 -27.09 -17.40
C VAL A 6 -9.29 -27.11 -18.69
N PRO A 7 -9.96 -28.22 -19.03
CA PRO A 7 -10.83 -28.23 -20.19
C PRO A 7 -11.92 -27.17 -19.99
N PRO A 8 -12.18 -26.30 -20.98
CA PRO A 8 -13.22 -25.27 -20.86
C PRO A 8 -14.56 -25.94 -20.58
N ALA A 9 -15.32 -25.36 -19.66
CA ALA A 9 -16.68 -25.80 -19.39
C ALA A 9 -17.59 -25.20 -20.48
N GLU A 10 -18.12 -26.04 -21.36
CA GLU A 10 -19.12 -25.64 -22.35
C GLU A 10 -20.47 -25.44 -21.67
N ARG A 11 -21.13 -24.32 -21.97
CA ARG A 11 -22.45 -23.99 -21.46
C ARG A 11 -23.36 -23.64 -22.62
N ASP A 12 -24.45 -24.38 -22.74
CA ASP A 12 -25.47 -24.13 -23.75
C ASP A 12 -26.60 -23.30 -23.15
N GLU A 13 -26.82 -22.11 -23.70
CA GLU A 13 -28.03 -21.34 -23.46
C GLU A 13 -29.03 -21.58 -24.59
N VAL A 14 -30.18 -22.12 -24.22
CA VAL A 14 -31.24 -22.47 -25.17
C VAL A 14 -32.34 -21.42 -25.10
N TRP A 15 -32.46 -20.63 -26.15
CA TRP A 15 -33.49 -19.63 -26.34
C TRP A 15 -34.61 -20.20 -27.18
N ARG A 16 -35.80 -20.32 -26.59
CA ARG A 16 -36.99 -20.80 -27.29
C ARG A 16 -37.89 -19.63 -27.66
N SER A 17 -38.25 -19.56 -28.93
CA SER A 17 -39.23 -18.62 -29.47
C SER A 17 -40.31 -19.35 -30.26
N SER A 18 -41.38 -18.66 -30.62
CA SER A 18 -42.42 -19.19 -31.51
C SER A 18 -41.91 -19.53 -32.91
N MET A 19 -40.76 -18.98 -33.34
CA MET A 19 -40.17 -19.19 -34.67
C MET A 19 -39.09 -20.28 -34.70
N GLY A 20 -38.69 -20.80 -33.53
CA GLY A 20 -37.64 -21.82 -33.44
C GLY A 20 -36.87 -21.77 -32.13
N THR A 21 -35.90 -22.68 -32.03
CA THR A 21 -34.98 -22.78 -30.89
C THR A 21 -33.58 -22.39 -31.35
N LEU A 22 -32.96 -21.44 -30.65
CA LEU A 22 -31.56 -21.07 -30.81
C LEU A 22 -30.79 -21.66 -29.63
N THR A 23 -29.71 -22.39 -29.89
CA THR A 23 -28.75 -22.79 -28.87
C THR A 23 -27.47 -21.99 -29.09
N MET A 24 -27.02 -21.28 -28.06
CA MET A 24 -25.75 -20.58 -28.06
C MET A 24 -24.81 -21.27 -27.07
N SER A 25 -23.69 -21.79 -27.58
CA SER A 25 -22.67 -22.43 -26.76
C SER A 25 -21.59 -21.41 -26.40
N THR A 26 -21.35 -21.22 -25.10
CA THR A 26 -20.25 -20.42 -24.58
C THR A 26 -19.23 -21.32 -23.88
N PHE A 27 -17.95 -20.98 -23.99
CA PHE A 27 -16.87 -21.71 -23.33
C PHE A 27 -16.36 -20.89 -22.14
N ASP A 28 -16.56 -21.41 -20.94
CA ASP A 28 -16.08 -20.80 -19.70
C ASP A 28 -14.78 -21.45 -19.25
N PHE A 29 -13.71 -20.67 -19.17
CA PHE A 29 -12.48 -21.07 -18.50
C PHE A 29 -12.62 -20.80 -17.00
N LYS A 30 -13.01 -21.83 -16.25
CA LYS A 30 -13.09 -21.74 -14.80
C LYS A 30 -11.73 -22.06 -14.19
N PRO A 31 -11.22 -21.27 -13.23
CA PRO A 31 -9.93 -21.55 -12.59
C PRO A 31 -9.97 -22.80 -11.67
N TRP A 32 -11.03 -23.59 -11.71
CA TRP A 32 -11.25 -24.71 -10.82
C TRP A 32 -11.66 -25.99 -11.55
N LEU A 33 -11.34 -27.14 -10.94
CA LEU A 33 -11.37 -28.46 -11.60
C LEU A 33 -12.77 -29.08 -11.64
N SER A 34 -13.69 -28.68 -10.76
CA SER A 34 -15.04 -29.25 -10.66
C SER A 34 -16.12 -28.23 -10.30
N ALA A 35 -17.39 -28.53 -10.58
CA ALA A 35 -18.51 -27.63 -10.26
C ALA A 35 -18.65 -27.29 -8.77
N SER A 36 -18.19 -28.18 -7.87
CA SER A 36 -18.18 -27.96 -6.42
C SER A 36 -17.02 -27.08 -5.93
N ASP A 37 -16.02 -26.81 -6.76
CA ASP A 37 -14.87 -26.01 -6.34
C ASP A 37 -15.17 -24.51 -6.31
N ALA A 38 -16.27 -24.04 -6.91
CA ALA A 38 -16.67 -22.65 -6.85
C ALA A 38 -16.77 -22.16 -5.39
N SER A 39 -17.37 -22.95 -4.49
CA SER A 39 -17.45 -22.58 -3.06
C SER A 39 -16.11 -22.66 -2.31
N ARG A 40 -15.04 -23.11 -2.97
CA ARG A 40 -13.67 -23.19 -2.45
C ARG A 40 -12.80 -22.03 -2.94
N VAL A 41 -13.40 -21.03 -3.57
CA VAL A 41 -12.70 -19.84 -4.02
C VAL A 41 -13.36 -18.61 -3.40
N PHE A 42 -12.52 -17.80 -2.76
CA PHE A 42 -12.85 -16.49 -2.22
C PHE A 42 -12.19 -15.42 -3.08
N PHE A 43 -12.97 -14.49 -3.61
CA PHE A 43 -12.51 -13.27 -4.25
C PHE A 43 -12.94 -12.08 -3.40
N GLY A 44 -11.97 -11.33 -2.89
CA GLY A 44 -12.19 -10.09 -2.17
C GLY A 44 -11.55 -8.94 -2.92
N SER A 45 -12.30 -7.89 -3.21
CA SER A 45 -11.78 -6.67 -3.82
C SER A 45 -12.15 -5.46 -3.00
N ILE A 46 -11.16 -4.63 -2.67
CA ILE A 46 -11.35 -3.28 -2.15
C ILE A 46 -10.70 -2.33 -3.14
N HIS A 47 -11.46 -1.35 -3.64
CA HIS A 47 -11.03 -0.53 -4.77
C HIS A 47 -11.63 0.87 -4.69
N GLY A 48 -10.96 1.84 -5.30
CA GLY A 48 -11.47 3.21 -5.41
C GLY A 48 -12.61 3.33 -6.43
N PHE A 49 -13.00 4.58 -6.71
CA PHE A 49 -14.06 4.92 -7.67
C PHE A 49 -15.47 4.48 -7.28
N GLY A 50 -15.74 4.11 -6.02
CA GLY A 50 -17.11 3.90 -5.54
C GLY A 50 -17.91 2.82 -6.29
N ALA A 51 -19.18 2.69 -5.93
CA ALA A 51 -20.12 1.78 -6.59
C ALA A 51 -20.86 2.50 -7.71
N ASP A 52 -21.35 1.76 -8.70
CA ASP A 52 -22.25 2.31 -9.72
C ASP A 52 -23.47 3.01 -9.09
N GLY A 53 -23.86 4.16 -9.66
CA GLY A 53 -25.13 4.83 -9.33
C GLY A 53 -25.15 5.62 -8.02
N VAL A 54 -23.99 6.00 -7.47
CA VAL A 54 -23.93 6.93 -6.33
C VAL A 54 -24.30 8.35 -6.79
N GLU A 55 -25.40 8.90 -6.26
CA GLU A 55 -25.83 10.26 -6.58
C GLU A 55 -24.76 11.30 -6.19
N GLY A 56 -24.39 12.15 -7.15
CA GLY A 56 -23.46 13.27 -6.94
C GLY A 56 -21.97 12.92 -7.10
N ASP A 57 -21.62 11.71 -7.52
CA ASP A 57 -20.25 11.32 -7.87
C ASP A 57 -20.19 10.80 -9.31
N GLU A 58 -19.81 11.67 -10.26
CA GLU A 58 -19.76 11.35 -11.69
C GLU A 58 -18.68 10.31 -12.06
N LEU A 59 -17.71 10.09 -11.18
CA LEU A 59 -16.66 9.09 -11.36
C LEU A 59 -16.99 7.77 -10.66
N ALA A 60 -18.14 7.70 -9.95
CA ALA A 60 -18.56 6.49 -9.27
C ALA A 60 -18.87 5.36 -10.27
N GLY A 61 -18.26 4.20 -10.05
CA GLY A 61 -18.38 3.04 -10.93
C GLY A 61 -17.63 3.15 -12.26
N ALA A 62 -16.99 4.30 -12.56
CA ALA A 62 -16.38 4.56 -13.86
C ALA A 62 -15.28 3.55 -14.24
N PHE A 63 -14.59 2.98 -13.24
CA PHE A 63 -13.51 2.01 -13.46
C PHE A 63 -14.02 0.56 -13.56
N TYR A 64 -15.21 0.27 -13.02
CA TYR A 64 -15.81 -1.07 -12.98
C TYR A 64 -17.27 -1.07 -13.44
N PRO A 65 -17.61 -0.51 -14.62
CA PRO A 65 -18.99 -0.26 -15.00
C PRO A 65 -19.84 -1.55 -15.01
N GLY A 66 -20.94 -1.57 -14.26
CA GLY A 66 -21.82 -2.73 -14.10
C GLY A 66 -21.26 -3.83 -13.21
N SER A 67 -20.15 -3.58 -12.49
CA SER A 67 -19.45 -4.51 -11.61
C SER A 67 -18.77 -3.77 -10.45
N GLY A 68 -18.03 -4.47 -9.57
CA GLY A 68 -17.34 -3.83 -8.43
C GLY A 68 -18.27 -3.29 -7.32
N GLY A 69 -19.57 -3.18 -7.56
CA GLY A 69 -20.56 -2.85 -6.53
C GLY A 69 -21.02 -4.07 -5.71
N PRO A 70 -21.62 -3.85 -4.51
CA PRO A 70 -22.20 -4.94 -3.70
C PRO A 70 -23.29 -5.75 -4.42
N ALA A 71 -23.95 -5.16 -5.42
CA ALA A 71 -24.94 -5.82 -6.26
C ALA A 71 -24.35 -6.96 -7.11
N THR A 72 -23.04 -6.95 -7.33
CA THR A 72 -22.33 -8.00 -8.10
C THR A 72 -21.62 -9.02 -7.21
N ASN A 73 -21.84 -8.98 -5.90
CA ASN A 73 -21.35 -9.99 -4.98
C ASN A 73 -22.02 -11.35 -5.26
N GLN A 74 -21.26 -12.43 -5.12
CA GLN A 74 -21.70 -13.80 -5.41
C GLN A 74 -21.41 -14.72 -4.23
N LYS A 75 -22.19 -15.80 -4.11
CA LYS A 75 -22.02 -16.80 -3.04
C LYS A 75 -21.11 -17.97 -3.43
N ALA A 76 -21.01 -18.28 -4.73
CA ALA A 76 -20.19 -19.37 -5.25
C ALA A 76 -19.71 -19.05 -6.69
N PRO A 77 -18.45 -18.62 -6.89
CA PRO A 77 -17.46 -18.34 -5.85
C PRO A 77 -17.88 -17.21 -4.92
N LEU A 78 -17.31 -17.18 -3.70
CA LEU A 78 -17.61 -16.11 -2.75
C LEU A 78 -16.91 -14.85 -3.25
N VAL A 79 -17.66 -13.94 -3.87
CA VAL A 79 -17.17 -12.67 -4.41
C VAL A 79 -17.69 -11.55 -3.53
N LEU A 80 -16.77 -10.82 -2.90
CA LEU A 80 -17.07 -9.66 -2.07
C LEU A 80 -16.34 -8.43 -2.62
N ASN A 81 -17.12 -7.45 -3.03
CA ASN A 81 -16.63 -6.15 -3.45
C ASN A 81 -16.88 -5.09 -2.36
N SER A 82 -15.84 -4.31 -2.08
CA SER A 82 -15.81 -3.19 -1.14
C SER A 82 -15.40 -1.92 -1.91
N PRO A 83 -16.34 -1.28 -2.62
CA PRO A 83 -16.06 -0.06 -3.35
C PRO A 83 -15.92 1.12 -2.38
N MET A 84 -14.81 1.81 -2.48
CA MET A 84 -14.46 2.96 -1.67
C MET A 84 -14.74 4.24 -2.44
N ALA A 85 -15.54 5.13 -1.86
CA ALA A 85 -15.75 6.45 -2.42
C ALA A 85 -14.42 7.19 -2.56
N LEU A 86 -14.31 8.04 -3.58
CA LEU A 86 -13.12 8.86 -3.78
C LEU A 86 -12.82 9.67 -2.51
N ARG A 87 -11.53 9.83 -2.21
CA ARG A 87 -11.04 10.56 -1.03
C ARG A 87 -11.43 9.94 0.31
N THR A 88 -11.91 8.69 0.35
CA THR A 88 -12.07 7.98 1.62
C THR A 88 -10.74 7.97 2.37
N SER A 89 -10.76 8.34 3.65
CA SER A 89 -9.56 8.42 4.46
C SER A 89 -8.93 7.05 4.68
N SER A 90 -7.61 7.02 4.94
CA SER A 90 -6.88 5.81 5.35
C SER A 90 -7.61 5.03 6.46
N ALA A 91 -8.13 5.71 7.49
CA ALA A 91 -8.93 5.08 8.53
C ALA A 91 -10.21 4.41 8.02
N GLY A 92 -10.91 5.05 7.07
CA GLY A 92 -12.09 4.49 6.42
C GLY A 92 -11.77 3.24 5.61
N TRP A 93 -10.69 3.27 4.84
CA TRP A 93 -10.20 2.12 4.07
C TRP A 93 -9.84 0.94 4.96
N ARG A 94 -9.05 1.14 6.02
CA ARG A 94 -8.67 0.05 6.93
C ARG A 94 -9.88 -0.58 7.62
N ARG A 95 -10.84 0.24 8.07
CA ARG A 95 -12.08 -0.25 8.69
C ARG A 95 -12.96 -1.02 7.71
N ALA A 96 -13.09 -0.54 6.47
CA ALA A 96 -13.82 -1.23 5.41
C ALA A 96 -13.16 -2.57 5.07
N MET A 97 -11.85 -2.57 4.79
CA MET A 97 -11.09 -3.80 4.51
C MET A 97 -11.20 -4.82 5.65
N LEU A 98 -11.07 -4.39 6.90
CA LEU A 98 -11.21 -5.27 8.05
C LEU A 98 -12.58 -5.94 8.08
N ARG A 99 -13.66 -5.15 8.01
CA ARG A 99 -15.03 -5.62 8.15
C ARG A 99 -15.49 -6.44 6.94
N GLU A 100 -15.19 -5.97 5.74
CA GLU A 100 -15.81 -6.44 4.50
C GLU A 100 -14.96 -7.51 3.80
N LEU A 101 -13.65 -7.56 4.06
CA LEU A 101 -12.76 -8.53 3.42
C LEU A 101 -12.02 -9.44 4.41
N LEU A 102 -11.30 -8.88 5.38
CA LEU A 102 -10.42 -9.67 6.26
C LEU A 102 -11.22 -10.60 7.19
N VAL A 103 -12.30 -10.11 7.80
CA VAL A 103 -13.19 -10.95 8.63
C VAL A 103 -13.83 -12.08 7.79
N PRO A 104 -14.43 -11.82 6.62
CA PRO A 104 -14.92 -12.89 5.75
C PRO A 104 -13.83 -13.85 5.28
N LEU A 105 -12.63 -13.37 4.94
CA LEU A 105 -11.50 -14.21 4.52
C LEU A 105 -11.06 -15.14 5.66
N ALA A 106 -10.96 -14.66 6.89
CA ALA A 106 -10.63 -15.49 8.04
C ALA A 106 -11.72 -16.55 8.33
N ASN A 107 -13.00 -16.19 8.17
CA ASN A 107 -14.11 -17.14 8.28
C ASN A 107 -14.09 -18.19 7.17
N PHE A 108 -13.59 -17.84 5.98
CA PHE A 108 -13.40 -18.74 4.86
C PHE A 108 -12.28 -19.76 5.11
N LYS A 109 -11.29 -19.44 5.97
CA LYS A 109 -10.16 -20.31 6.36
C LYS A 109 -9.35 -20.80 5.15
N PRO A 110 -8.67 -19.90 4.43
CA PRO A 110 -7.99 -20.23 3.18
C PRO A 110 -6.83 -21.19 3.40
N ASP A 111 -6.63 -22.12 2.47
CA ASP A 111 -5.42 -22.94 2.37
C ASP A 111 -4.28 -22.23 1.65
N LEU A 112 -4.56 -21.16 0.91
CA LEU A 112 -3.61 -20.34 0.17
C LEU A 112 -4.19 -18.92 0.03
N VAL A 113 -3.37 -17.90 0.27
CA VAL A 113 -3.72 -16.50 0.01
C VAL A 113 -2.96 -16.01 -1.22
N ILE A 114 -3.66 -15.43 -2.19
CA ILE A 114 -3.06 -14.75 -3.34
C ILE A 114 -3.45 -13.27 -3.26
N ILE A 115 -2.46 -12.39 -3.27
CA ILE A 115 -2.64 -10.94 -3.28
C ILE A 115 -2.42 -10.45 -4.71
N SER A 116 -3.47 -9.87 -5.28
CA SER A 116 -3.40 -9.01 -6.47
C SER A 116 -3.04 -7.60 -5.96
N ALA A 117 -1.74 -7.29 -5.91
CA ALA A 117 -1.18 -6.15 -5.18
C ALA A 117 -1.09 -4.90 -6.08
N GLY A 118 -2.15 -4.10 -6.05
CA GLY A 118 -2.18 -2.76 -6.66
C GLY A 118 -1.81 -1.66 -5.66
N PHE A 119 -1.04 -0.67 -6.12
CA PHE A 119 -0.61 0.50 -5.32
C PHE A 119 -1.20 1.83 -5.82
N ASP A 120 -2.21 1.77 -6.69
CA ASP A 120 -2.92 2.91 -7.28
C ASP A 120 -3.92 3.62 -6.34
N ALA A 121 -4.24 3.01 -5.20
CA ALA A 121 -4.97 3.67 -4.11
C ALA A 121 -4.10 4.67 -3.30
N HIS A 122 -2.81 4.81 -3.62
CA HIS A 122 -1.91 5.75 -2.96
C HIS A 122 -2.34 7.21 -3.22
N ALA A 123 -2.24 8.08 -2.21
CA ALA A 123 -2.61 9.49 -2.26
C ALA A 123 -1.86 10.35 -3.30
N HIS A 124 -0.82 9.80 -3.93
CA HIS A 124 0.01 10.47 -4.93
C HIS A 124 -0.01 9.74 -6.27
N ASP A 125 -0.89 8.74 -6.42
CA ASP A 125 -1.11 8.09 -7.69
C ASP A 125 -1.90 9.03 -8.63
N PRO A 126 -1.53 9.12 -9.92
CA PRO A 126 -2.25 9.97 -10.88
C PRO A 126 -3.72 9.59 -11.06
N LEU A 127 -4.12 8.34 -10.76
CA LEU A 127 -5.52 7.94 -10.81
C LEU A 127 -6.37 8.55 -9.69
N ALA A 128 -5.75 9.04 -8.60
CA ALA A 128 -6.43 9.64 -7.45
C ALA A 128 -7.55 8.76 -6.85
N ALA A 129 -7.41 7.43 -6.96
CA ALA A 129 -8.41 6.45 -6.57
C ALA A 129 -8.59 6.37 -5.03
N GLY A 130 -7.58 6.77 -4.26
CA GLY A 130 -7.57 6.67 -2.81
C GLY A 130 -6.69 7.71 -2.13
N ALA A 131 -6.63 7.61 -0.80
CA ALA A 131 -5.84 8.49 0.06
C ALA A 131 -4.88 7.69 0.95
N LEU A 132 -4.40 6.54 0.44
CA LEU A 132 -3.51 5.64 1.17
C LEU A 132 -2.06 6.10 1.13
N HIS A 133 -1.30 5.68 2.13
CA HIS A 133 0.15 5.89 2.25
C HIS A 133 0.84 4.55 2.54
N GLU A 134 2.16 4.52 2.59
CA GLU A 134 2.98 3.31 2.76
C GLU A 134 2.55 2.49 3.99
N VAL A 135 2.29 3.17 5.11
CA VAL A 135 1.84 2.58 6.36
C VAL A 135 0.50 1.87 6.26
N ASP A 136 -0.34 2.21 5.27
CA ASP A 136 -1.59 1.51 5.00
C ASP A 136 -1.31 0.17 4.32
N PHE A 137 -0.46 0.17 3.28
CA PHE A 137 -0.06 -1.04 2.59
C PHE A 137 0.69 -2.01 3.52
N GLU A 138 1.56 -1.50 4.40
CA GLU A 138 2.20 -2.29 5.47
C GLU A 138 1.15 -2.97 6.38
N TRP A 139 0.16 -2.20 6.85
CA TRP A 139 -0.90 -2.75 7.70
C TRP A 139 -1.74 -3.82 6.97
N MET A 140 -2.14 -3.54 5.73
CA MET A 140 -2.91 -4.48 4.91
C MET A 140 -2.15 -5.80 4.70
N THR A 141 -0.86 -5.69 4.40
CA THR A 141 0.04 -6.84 4.19
C THR A 141 0.19 -7.65 5.48
N THR A 142 0.38 -6.97 6.60
CA THR A 142 0.54 -7.60 7.92
C THR A 142 -0.70 -8.41 8.30
N GLU A 143 -1.90 -7.87 8.09
CA GLU A 143 -3.15 -8.58 8.40
C GLU A 143 -3.35 -9.79 7.48
N LEU A 144 -3.02 -9.69 6.19
CA LEU A 144 -3.09 -10.83 5.25
C LEU A 144 -2.07 -11.91 5.58
N MET A 145 -0.84 -11.55 5.96
CA MET A 145 0.16 -12.49 6.46
C MET A 145 -0.32 -13.21 7.72
N ALA A 146 -0.95 -12.50 8.65
CA ALA A 146 -1.50 -13.11 9.87
C ALA A 146 -2.61 -14.12 9.57
N ILE A 147 -3.50 -13.82 8.63
CA ILE A 147 -4.53 -14.77 8.17
C ILE A 147 -3.87 -15.99 7.51
N ALA A 148 -2.88 -15.78 6.64
CA ALA A 148 -2.16 -16.87 5.98
C ALA A 148 -1.39 -17.74 6.98
N GLU A 149 -0.78 -17.16 8.00
CA GLU A 149 -0.12 -17.91 9.08
C GLU A 149 -1.13 -18.77 9.85
N THR A 150 -2.31 -18.22 10.13
CA THR A 150 -3.34 -18.89 10.94
C THR A 150 -4.03 -20.03 10.20
N TYR A 151 -4.33 -19.88 8.90
CA TYR A 151 -5.16 -20.82 8.16
C TYR A 151 -4.45 -21.51 6.99
N ALA A 152 -3.46 -20.85 6.39
CA ALA A 152 -2.75 -21.32 5.19
C ALA A 152 -1.33 -21.84 5.47
N ALA A 153 -0.95 -22.03 6.74
CA ALA A 153 0.42 -22.39 7.14
C ALA A 153 1.49 -21.50 6.48
N GLY A 154 1.24 -20.18 6.48
CA GLY A 154 2.13 -19.17 5.92
C GLY A 154 2.14 -19.11 4.39
N ARG A 155 1.30 -19.88 3.69
CA ARG A 155 1.23 -19.88 2.21
C ARG A 155 0.54 -18.61 1.71
N LEU A 156 1.35 -17.68 1.25
CA LEU A 156 0.92 -16.42 0.65
C LEU A 156 1.75 -16.13 -0.60
N VAL A 157 1.08 -15.75 -1.67
CA VAL A 157 1.70 -15.30 -2.92
C VAL A 157 1.22 -13.90 -3.21
N SER A 158 2.14 -12.99 -3.57
CA SER A 158 1.81 -11.64 -3.99
C SER A 158 2.24 -11.43 -5.44
N ALA A 159 1.36 -10.85 -6.26
CA ALA A 159 1.61 -10.49 -7.64
C ALA A 159 1.32 -8.99 -7.83
N LEU A 160 2.27 -8.26 -8.40
CA LEU A 160 2.12 -6.82 -8.67
C LEU A 160 1.06 -6.58 -9.76
N GLU A 161 0.22 -5.58 -9.55
CA GLU A 161 -0.83 -5.16 -10.48
C GLU A 161 -0.68 -3.66 -10.83
N GLY A 162 -1.64 -2.83 -10.39
CA GLY A 162 -1.67 -1.39 -10.64
C GLY A 162 -0.73 -0.57 -9.75
N GLY A 163 -0.70 0.73 -10.04
CA GLY A 163 0.19 1.71 -9.42
C GLY A 163 1.00 2.39 -10.52
N TYR A 164 0.71 3.67 -10.76
CA TYR A 164 1.06 4.35 -12.00
C TYR A 164 1.95 5.57 -11.77
N CYS A 165 2.09 6.02 -10.52
CA CYS A 165 3.07 7.03 -10.17
C CYS A 165 4.47 6.42 -10.13
N ILE A 166 5.15 6.47 -11.27
CA ILE A 166 6.56 6.09 -11.46
C ILE A 166 7.51 7.29 -11.40
N SER A 167 6.97 8.50 -11.49
CA SER A 167 7.73 9.74 -11.47
C SER A 167 8.46 9.91 -10.15
N GLY A 168 9.76 10.20 -10.21
CA GLY A 168 10.63 10.26 -9.03
C GLY A 168 11.36 8.94 -8.72
N GLY A 169 11.18 7.88 -9.53
CA GLY A 169 11.96 6.65 -9.40
C GLY A 169 11.82 6.04 -7.99
N PRO A 170 12.91 5.90 -7.20
CA PRO A 170 12.86 5.33 -5.85
C PRO A 170 11.96 6.07 -4.85
N VAL A 171 11.69 7.37 -5.07
CA VAL A 171 10.81 8.17 -4.18
C VAL A 171 9.37 8.25 -4.71
N SER A 172 9.09 7.68 -5.87
CA SER A 172 7.73 7.58 -6.42
C SER A 172 6.82 6.82 -5.46
N SER A 173 5.51 7.09 -5.50
CA SER A 173 4.60 6.39 -4.59
C SER A 173 4.50 4.90 -4.88
N LEU A 174 4.61 4.47 -6.15
CA LEU A 174 4.69 3.06 -6.48
C LEU A 174 5.91 2.41 -5.82
N ALA A 175 7.10 3.02 -5.95
CA ALA A 175 8.32 2.47 -5.38
C ALA A 175 8.27 2.39 -3.85
N ARG A 176 7.79 3.45 -3.18
CA ARG A 176 7.69 3.50 -1.71
C ARG A 176 6.66 2.50 -1.18
N ALA A 177 5.49 2.41 -1.81
CA ALA A 177 4.44 1.46 -1.41
C ALA A 177 4.85 0.01 -1.64
N THR A 178 5.46 -0.28 -2.80
CA THR A 178 5.99 -1.61 -3.12
C THR A 178 7.10 -2.00 -2.14
N ALA A 179 8.04 -1.09 -1.85
CA ALA A 179 9.11 -1.34 -0.88
C ALA A 179 8.55 -1.63 0.52
N SER A 180 7.54 -0.88 0.96
CA SER A 180 6.85 -1.13 2.23
C SER A 180 6.22 -2.52 2.25
N HIS A 181 5.44 -2.87 1.22
CA HIS A 181 4.78 -4.17 1.09
C HIS A 181 5.79 -5.34 1.12
N VAL A 182 6.83 -5.27 0.29
CA VAL A 182 7.86 -6.32 0.20
C VAL A 182 8.66 -6.42 1.50
N SER A 183 9.02 -5.28 2.11
CA SER A 183 9.70 -5.28 3.42
C SER A 183 8.86 -5.96 4.49
N THR A 184 7.54 -5.74 4.52
CA THR A 184 6.62 -6.43 5.42
C THR A 184 6.60 -7.94 5.15
N LEU A 185 6.49 -8.36 3.88
CA LEU A 185 6.53 -9.78 3.49
C LEU A 185 7.82 -10.48 3.93
N MET A 186 8.95 -9.76 3.92
CA MET A 186 10.25 -10.29 4.36
C MET A 186 10.40 -10.39 5.89
N GLN A 187 9.41 -9.94 6.67
CA GLN A 187 9.46 -9.91 8.14
C GLN A 187 8.36 -10.77 8.79
N PRO A 188 8.33 -12.10 8.57
CA PRO A 188 7.29 -12.96 9.12
C PRO A 188 7.30 -13.04 10.65
N ALA A 189 8.46 -12.79 11.28
CA ALA A 189 8.60 -12.81 12.74
C ALA A 189 7.77 -11.74 13.48
N GLY A 190 7.27 -10.71 12.77
CA GLY A 190 6.38 -9.69 13.34
C GLY A 190 4.91 -10.13 13.46
N VAL A 191 4.56 -11.29 12.92
CA VAL A 191 3.19 -11.78 12.74
C VAL A 191 2.86 -12.86 13.79
N THR A 192 2.76 -12.51 15.07
CA THR A 192 2.40 -13.47 16.13
C THR A 192 1.50 -12.82 17.16
N PRO A 193 0.17 -12.90 16.99
CA PRO A 193 -0.61 -14.09 17.33
C PRO A 193 -1.52 -14.59 16.19
N ALA A 194 -2.16 -15.75 16.40
CA ALA A 194 -3.24 -16.24 15.55
C ALA A 194 -4.25 -15.13 15.27
N TRP A 195 -4.67 -15.01 14.01
CA TRP A 195 -5.55 -13.96 13.57
C TRP A 195 -6.94 -14.16 14.18
N ASP A 196 -7.45 -13.14 14.84
CA ASP A 196 -8.82 -13.11 15.34
C ASP A 196 -9.45 -11.75 15.09
N ALA A 197 -10.73 -11.76 14.71
CA ALA A 197 -11.45 -10.56 14.28
C ALA A 197 -11.53 -9.50 15.39
N LYS A 198 -11.67 -9.92 16.66
CA LYS A 198 -11.85 -9.00 17.79
C LYS A 198 -10.54 -8.27 18.09
N SER A 199 -9.43 -8.98 18.22
CA SER A 199 -8.13 -8.38 18.44
C SER A 199 -7.68 -7.57 17.24
N ALA A 200 -7.93 -8.03 16.00
CA ALA A 200 -7.63 -7.24 14.81
C ALA A 200 -8.35 -5.88 14.83
N GLY A 201 -9.65 -5.86 15.20
CA GLY A 201 -10.41 -4.62 15.39
C GLY A 201 -9.84 -3.72 16.48
N LEU A 202 -9.51 -4.29 17.65
CA LEU A 202 -8.91 -3.53 18.75
C LEU A 202 -7.54 -2.95 18.39
N ARG A 203 -6.68 -3.75 17.72
CA ARG A 203 -5.38 -3.29 17.21
C ARG A 203 -5.55 -2.15 16.22
N LEU A 204 -6.50 -2.27 15.28
CA LEU A 204 -6.77 -1.22 14.30
C LEU A 204 -7.17 0.09 15.00
N GLU A 205 -8.15 0.06 15.90
CA GLU A 205 -8.60 1.28 16.58
C GLU A 205 -7.51 1.89 17.46
N TYR A 206 -6.68 1.06 18.11
CA TYR A 206 -5.51 1.53 18.84
C TYR A 206 -4.49 2.23 17.92
N LEU A 207 -4.17 1.64 16.77
CA LEU A 207 -3.25 2.24 15.79
C LEU A 207 -3.77 3.57 15.26
N LEU A 208 -5.06 3.64 14.93
CA LEU A 208 -5.70 4.87 14.45
C LEU A 208 -5.69 5.97 15.52
N ALA A 209 -6.00 5.63 16.77
CA ALA A 209 -5.93 6.57 17.88
C ALA A 209 -4.50 7.10 18.12
N ALA A 210 -3.50 6.21 18.04
CA ALA A 210 -2.10 6.60 18.18
C ALA A 210 -1.64 7.53 17.04
N GLN A 211 -2.07 7.27 15.81
CA GLN A 211 -1.78 8.12 14.66
C GLN A 211 -2.42 9.51 14.81
N GLU A 212 -3.67 9.58 15.28
CA GLU A 212 -4.35 10.85 15.55
C GLU A 212 -3.69 11.67 16.66
N ALA A 213 -3.27 11.01 17.74
CA ALA A 213 -2.55 11.64 18.83
C ALA A 213 -1.21 12.23 18.36
N ARG A 214 -0.45 11.50 17.53
CA ARG A 214 0.80 11.99 16.92
C ARG A 214 0.54 13.19 16.02
N ARG A 215 -0.50 13.14 15.19
CA ARG A 215 -0.91 14.26 14.32
C ARG A 215 -1.26 15.50 15.13
N THR A 216 -2.06 15.35 16.17
CA THR A 216 -2.46 16.45 17.06
C THR A 216 -1.26 17.03 17.80
N ALA A 217 -0.33 16.18 18.27
CA ALA A 217 0.91 16.64 18.91
C ALA A 217 1.81 17.42 17.96
N ALA A 218 1.94 16.98 16.70
CA ALA A 218 2.70 17.69 15.67
C ALA A 218 2.03 19.00 15.22
N ALA A 219 0.70 19.11 15.36
CA ALA A 219 -0.08 20.29 15.01
C ALA A 219 -0.11 21.37 16.11
N LYS A 220 0.38 21.09 17.33
CA LYS A 220 0.51 22.12 18.37
C LYS A 220 1.57 23.13 17.93
N PRO A 221 1.24 24.41 17.71
CA PRO A 221 2.25 25.42 17.45
C PRO A 221 3.14 25.55 18.69
N ASN A 222 4.40 25.94 18.48
CA ASN A 222 5.28 26.40 19.56
C ASN A 222 4.46 27.32 20.46
N LEU A 223 4.21 26.90 21.71
CA LEU A 223 3.57 27.74 22.71
C LEU A 223 4.35 29.05 22.78
N GLU A 224 3.59 30.12 22.60
CA GLU A 224 4.00 31.51 22.64
C GLU A 224 4.93 31.76 23.84
N GLY A 225 5.98 32.55 23.61
CA GLY A 225 6.86 33.00 24.68
C GLY A 225 6.03 33.56 25.83
N GLU A 226 6.28 33.06 27.04
CA GLU A 226 5.73 33.59 28.27
C GLU A 226 5.90 35.11 28.30
N VAL A 227 4.78 35.83 28.29
CA VAL A 227 4.75 37.23 28.71
C VAL A 227 4.88 37.22 30.23
N LEU A 228 6.11 37.29 30.72
CA LEU A 228 6.40 37.67 32.09
C LEU A 228 5.96 39.12 32.29
N GLN A 229 5.07 39.36 33.27
CA GLN A 229 4.78 40.70 33.76
C GLN A 229 6.00 41.22 34.52
N ASP A 230 6.77 42.13 33.93
CA ASP A 230 7.82 42.85 34.66
C ASP A 230 7.23 44.03 35.44
N GLY A 231 6.92 43.77 36.71
CA GLY A 231 7.17 44.75 37.76
C GLY A 231 8.67 44.82 38.03
N GLY A 232 9.37 45.71 37.34
CA GLY A 232 10.80 45.98 37.53
C GLY A 232 11.63 45.70 36.27
N ALA A 233 12.24 46.74 35.72
CA ALA A 233 12.95 46.69 34.43
C ALA A 233 14.05 45.60 34.41
N PRO A 234 13.97 44.59 33.51
CA PRO A 234 15.07 43.68 33.27
C PRO A 234 16.06 44.30 32.29
N ALA A 235 17.31 43.89 32.44
CA ALA A 235 18.38 44.17 31.50
C ALA A 235 17.98 43.68 30.09
N ARG A 236 18.02 44.60 29.13
CA ARG A 236 17.73 44.37 27.72
C ARG A 236 18.70 43.34 27.14
N ARG A 237 18.28 42.08 27.05
CA ARG A 237 19.05 40.99 26.43
C ARG A 237 19.20 41.32 24.94
N SER A 238 20.41 41.66 24.51
CA SER A 238 20.69 41.98 23.11
C SER A 238 20.30 40.79 22.22
N LYS A 239 19.48 41.03 21.19
CA LYS A 239 19.40 40.11 20.04
C LYS A 239 20.84 39.90 19.56
N ARG A 240 21.39 38.70 19.72
CA ARG A 240 22.59 38.33 18.95
C ARG A 240 22.16 38.46 17.49
N SER A 241 22.80 39.37 16.76
CA SER A 241 22.71 39.36 15.30
C SER A 241 23.11 37.96 14.84
N ARG A 242 22.29 37.35 13.97
CA ARG A 242 22.82 36.26 13.16
C ARG A 242 23.98 36.88 12.40
N SER A 243 25.19 36.39 12.63
CA SER A 243 26.32 36.73 11.77
C SER A 243 25.93 36.31 10.36
N GLU A 244 25.88 37.27 9.46
CA GLU A 244 25.75 37.01 8.04
C GLU A 244 26.93 36.13 7.64
N VAL A 245 26.65 34.90 7.24
CA VAL A 245 27.69 33.96 6.82
C VAL A 245 28.07 34.35 5.40
N ASP A 246 29.27 34.89 5.23
CA ASP A 246 29.83 35.15 3.91
C ASP A 246 30.25 33.82 3.27
N TYR A 247 29.36 33.26 2.46
CA TYR A 247 29.58 32.00 1.77
C TYR A 247 30.74 32.07 0.77
N SER A 248 31.11 33.27 0.31
CA SER A 248 32.21 33.49 -0.65
C SER A 248 33.57 33.24 0.01
N SER A 249 33.80 33.77 1.20
CA SER A 249 35.04 33.49 1.95
C SER A 249 35.13 32.05 2.48
N LEU A 250 33.98 31.40 2.69
CA LEU A 250 33.91 29.99 3.08
C LEU A 250 34.24 29.07 1.89
N LEU A 251 33.76 29.41 0.69
CA LEU A 251 34.14 28.73 -0.56
C LEU A 251 35.63 28.86 -0.85
N LEU A 252 36.19 30.07 -0.73
CA LEU A 252 37.63 30.30 -0.93
C LEU A 252 38.50 29.52 0.06
N LYS A 253 38.03 29.34 1.31
CA LYS A 253 38.72 28.49 2.30
C LYS A 253 38.65 27.01 1.96
N LEU A 254 37.49 26.52 1.52
CA LEU A 254 37.32 25.13 1.08
C LEU A 254 38.16 24.83 -0.17
N GLU A 255 38.23 25.77 -1.12
CA GLU A 255 39.08 25.65 -2.31
C GLU A 255 40.57 25.69 -1.95
N ALA A 256 40.97 26.52 -0.98
CA ALA A 256 42.34 26.54 -0.46
C ALA A 256 42.69 25.23 0.28
N GLU A 257 41.79 24.69 1.09
CA GLU A 257 41.98 23.41 1.80
C GLU A 257 42.01 22.22 0.83
N ALA A 258 41.18 22.24 -0.22
CA ALA A 258 41.21 21.25 -1.30
C ALA A 258 42.49 21.35 -2.15
N GLY A 259 42.98 22.56 -2.43
CA GLY A 259 44.24 22.78 -3.14
C GLY A 259 45.47 22.35 -2.35
N VAL A 260 45.43 22.40 -1.02
CA VAL A 260 46.49 21.88 -0.14
C VAL A 260 46.48 20.35 -0.10
N ALA A 261 45.31 19.71 -0.24
CA ALA A 261 45.21 18.25 -0.33
C ALA A 261 45.76 17.70 -1.66
N GLU A 262 45.58 18.40 -2.79
CA GLU A 262 46.16 17.97 -4.07
C GLU A 262 47.68 18.21 -4.18
N ALA A 263 48.24 19.21 -3.49
CA ALA A 263 49.69 19.43 -3.46
C ALA A 263 50.47 18.45 -2.56
N GLY A 264 49.79 17.75 -1.64
CA GLY A 264 50.40 16.79 -0.71
C GLY A 264 50.44 15.33 -1.20
N GLY A 265 49.83 15.03 -2.36
CA GLY A 265 49.66 13.66 -2.87
C GLY A 265 50.62 13.21 -3.99
N ALA A 266 51.54 14.08 -4.43
CA ALA A 266 52.42 13.80 -5.57
C ALA A 266 53.91 13.71 -5.19
N ALA A 267 54.27 12.78 -4.31
CA ALA A 267 55.67 12.38 -4.10
C ALA A 267 55.79 11.01 -3.40
N ALA A 268 55.51 9.90 -4.11
CA ALA A 268 56.13 8.59 -3.85
C ALA A 268 55.70 7.51 -4.86
N GLU A 269 56.05 7.64 -6.14
CA GLU A 269 56.23 6.46 -7.00
C GLU A 269 57.37 6.72 -8.00
N GLY A 270 58.44 5.90 -7.93
CA GLY A 270 59.46 5.87 -8.97
C GLY A 270 60.82 5.30 -8.56
N SER A 271 61.07 4.07 -9.02
CA SER A 271 62.38 3.45 -9.33
C SER A 271 63.13 2.72 -8.20
N SER A 272 63.22 1.39 -8.27
CA SER A 272 64.15 0.73 -9.21
C SER A 272 63.93 -0.78 -9.29
N ALA A 273 64.08 -1.31 -10.50
CA ALA A 273 64.18 -2.72 -10.83
C ALA A 273 65.64 -3.08 -11.15
N ALA A 274 66.12 -4.20 -10.62
CA ALA A 274 67.23 -5.07 -11.06
C ALA A 274 67.71 -5.86 -9.81
N GLY A 275 67.99 -7.16 -9.79
CA GLY A 275 68.09 -8.18 -10.82
C GLY A 275 68.60 -9.49 -10.17
N SER A 276 68.48 -10.57 -10.94
CA SER A 276 69.23 -11.84 -10.91
C SER A 276 69.11 -12.85 -9.76
N ALA A 277 68.87 -14.09 -10.22
CA ALA A 277 69.17 -15.43 -9.69
C ALA A 277 68.15 -16.06 -8.74
#